data_AF-A0A645JIH5-F1
#
_entry.id   AF-A0A645JIH5-F1
#
_cell.length_a   1.000
_cell.length_b   1.000
_cell.length_c   1.000
_cell.angle_alpha   90.00
_cell.angle_beta   90.00
_cell.angle_gamma   90.00
#
_symmetry.space_group_name_H-M   'P 1'
#
loop_
_entity.id
_entity.type
_entity.pdbx_description
1 polymer ?
#
loop_
_entity_poly.entity_id
_entity_poly.type
_entity_poly.pdbx_seq_one_letter_code
_entity_poly.pdbx_strand_id
1 'polypeptide(L)'
;MIVDYENRSKPLVVWSDDTPGQGPDWIELDFGKPVAMGKAVIYPVDNTLRDYEIQLWKDGRFETVATVKNASGKKQEISFNPLESEKLRVYITNTNGPHAVIDEIEVYAP
;
A
#
# COMPACT_ATOMS: atom_id res chain seq x y z
N MET A 1 8.56 -21.06 -2.16
CA MET A 1 9.64 -20.68 -1.24
C MET A 1 9.22 -19.36 -0.63
N ILE A 2 8.58 -19.41 0.53
CA ILE A 2 8.26 -18.22 1.31
C ILE A 2 9.57 -17.90 2.05
N VAL A 3 10.18 -16.76 1.75
CA VAL A 3 11.39 -16.33 2.45
C VAL A 3 10.93 -15.73 3.77
N ASP A 4 11.18 -16.45 4.85
CA ASP A 4 10.95 -15.95 6.20
C ASP A 4 11.83 -14.73 6.47
N TYR A 5 11.16 -13.63 6.84
CA TYR A 5 11.69 -12.29 7.06
C TYR A 5 12.41 -12.14 8.42
N GLU A 6 12.90 -13.22 9.04
CA GLU A 6 13.35 -13.22 10.44
C GLU A 6 14.84 -12.90 10.67
N ASN A 7 15.59 -12.43 9.68
CA ASN A 7 17.01 -12.17 9.87
C ASN A 7 17.52 -10.92 9.13
N ARG A 8 17.20 -9.71 9.64
CA ARG A 8 17.81 -8.47 9.13
C ARG A 8 18.92 -7.97 10.06
N SER A 9 20.16 -8.26 9.68
CA SER A 9 21.36 -7.46 9.97
C SER A 9 21.48 -6.23 9.05
N LYS A 10 20.44 -5.92 8.26
CA LYS A 10 20.37 -4.77 7.35
C LYS A 10 19.45 -3.69 7.94
N PRO A 11 19.78 -2.40 7.76
CA PRO A 11 18.91 -1.32 8.20
C PRO A 11 17.53 -1.45 7.54
N LEU A 12 16.48 -1.27 8.34
CA LEU A 12 15.10 -1.19 7.87
C LEU A 12 14.94 0.12 7.11
N VAL A 13 14.56 0.06 5.83
CA VAL A 13 14.26 1.23 5.00
C VAL A 13 12.75 1.25 4.80
N VAL A 14 12.09 2.26 5.37
CA VAL A 14 10.63 2.35 5.39
C VAL A 14 10.17 3.72 4.91
N TRP A 15 8.94 3.77 4.43
CA TRP A 15 8.17 5.00 4.39
C TRP A 15 7.37 5.13 5.70
N SER A 16 7.35 6.32 6.28
CA SER A 16 6.52 6.70 7.42
C SER A 16 5.90 8.06 7.14
N ASP A 17 4.65 8.27 7.52
CA ASP A 17 4.11 9.62 7.62
C ASP A 17 4.86 10.43 8.70
N ASP A 18 4.73 11.76 8.64
CA ASP A 18 5.26 12.71 9.63
C ASP A 18 4.11 13.50 10.31
N THR A 19 2.92 12.90 10.37
CA THR A 19 1.66 13.52 10.77
C THR A 19 0.97 12.69 11.86
N PRO A 20 1.57 12.56 13.06
CA PRO A 20 1.13 11.62 14.08
C PRO A 20 -0.34 11.82 14.48
N GLY A 21 -1.14 10.75 14.34
CA GLY A 21 -2.56 10.70 14.70
C GLY A 21 -3.45 11.54 13.79
N GLN A 22 -2.92 12.05 12.68
CA GLN A 22 -3.66 12.78 11.66
C GLN A 22 -3.75 11.92 10.41
N GLY A 23 -4.79 12.14 9.62
CA GLY A 23 -4.99 11.46 8.37
C GLY A 23 -6.11 12.10 7.57
N PRO A 24 -6.38 11.62 6.36
CA PRO A 24 -5.75 10.46 5.72
C PRO A 24 -4.34 10.74 5.20
N ASP A 25 -3.49 9.72 5.27
CA ASP A 25 -2.16 9.72 4.65
C ASP A 25 -2.16 8.95 3.34
N TRP A 26 -1.13 9.14 2.52
CA TRP A 26 -1.02 8.40 1.27
C TRP A 26 0.42 8.25 0.80
N ILE A 27 0.63 7.17 0.07
CA ILE A 27 1.82 6.94 -0.74
C ILE A 27 1.40 6.59 -2.16
N GLU A 28 2.09 7.18 -3.14
CA GLU A 28 1.83 7.00 -4.57
C GLU A 28 3.04 6.35 -5.24
N LEU A 29 2.76 5.42 -6.15
CA LEU A 29 3.71 4.85 -7.09
C LEU A 29 3.36 5.38 -8.48
N ASP A 30 4.28 6.10 -9.11
CA ASP A 30 4.18 6.57 -10.49
C ASP A 30 5.07 5.70 -11.40
N PHE A 31 4.46 4.99 -12.33
CA PHE A 31 5.14 4.07 -13.24
C PHE A 31 5.67 4.77 -14.51
N GLY A 32 5.32 6.04 -14.73
CA GLY A 32 5.72 6.86 -15.88
C GLY A 32 5.14 6.44 -17.22
N LYS A 33 4.36 5.36 -17.26
CA LYS A 33 3.61 4.85 -18.43
C LYS A 33 2.46 3.95 -17.98
N PRO A 34 1.44 3.74 -18.82
CA PRO A 34 0.37 2.81 -18.51
C PRO A 34 0.92 1.38 -18.35
N VAL A 35 0.54 0.72 -17.26
CA VAL A 35 0.80 -0.70 -17.01
C VAL A 35 -0.48 -1.37 -16.51
N ALA A 36 -0.69 -2.63 -16.92
CA ALA A 36 -1.80 -3.43 -16.42
C ALA A 36 -1.54 -3.82 -14.96
N MET A 37 -2.49 -3.51 -14.07
CA MET A 37 -2.43 -3.84 -12.65
C MET A 37 -3.67 -4.63 -12.25
N GLY A 38 -3.50 -5.69 -11.47
CA GLY A 38 -4.61 -6.48 -10.92
C GLY A 38 -4.41 -6.93 -9.46
N LYS A 39 -3.22 -6.70 -8.90
CA LYS A 39 -2.92 -7.03 -7.51
C LYS A 39 -1.91 -6.05 -6.91
N ALA A 40 -2.15 -5.68 -5.65
CA ALA A 40 -1.19 -4.99 -4.80
C ALA A 40 -0.87 -5.87 -3.57
N VAL A 41 0.40 -5.89 -3.15
CA VAL A 41 0.85 -6.50 -1.89
C VAL A 41 1.48 -5.42 -1.04
N ILE A 42 0.96 -5.24 0.18
CA ILE A 42 1.41 -4.22 1.11
C ILE A 42 2.07 -4.89 2.31
N TYR A 43 3.25 -4.41 2.70
CA TYR A 43 3.98 -4.86 3.89
C TYR A 43 4.04 -3.73 4.93
N PRO A 44 3.02 -3.61 5.80
CA PRO A 44 3.04 -2.64 6.89
C PRO A 44 4.05 -3.06 7.96
N VAL A 45 4.78 -2.09 8.49
CA VAL A 45 5.65 -2.29 9.66
C VAL A 45 4.78 -2.39 10.90
N ASP A 46 5.06 -3.38 11.76
CA ASP A 46 4.45 -3.56 13.08
C ASP A 46 2.93 -3.35 13.12
N ASN A 47 2.23 -3.81 12.08
CA ASN A 47 0.77 -3.76 11.98
C ASN A 47 0.17 -2.33 11.96
N THR A 48 0.93 -1.32 11.54
CA THR A 48 0.53 0.10 11.62
C THR A 48 -0.67 0.48 10.74
N LEU A 49 -0.94 -0.20 9.62
CA LEU A 49 -2.10 0.08 8.76
C LEU A 49 -3.36 -0.67 9.21
N ARG A 50 -4.51 0.01 9.26
CA ARG A 50 -5.81 -0.59 9.65
C ARG A 50 -6.86 -0.51 8.54
N ASP A 51 -7.16 0.69 8.06
CA ASP A 51 -8.17 0.92 7.03
C ASP A 51 -7.58 1.75 5.90
N TYR A 52 -7.67 1.28 4.67
CA TYR A 52 -7.09 1.96 3.52
C TYR A 52 -7.75 1.54 2.22
N GLU A 53 -7.47 2.29 1.16
CA GLU A 53 -7.94 2.04 -0.19
C GLU A 53 -6.76 1.84 -1.13
N ILE A 54 -6.92 0.91 -2.08
CA ILE A 54 -6.09 0.86 -3.27
C ILE A 54 -6.81 1.67 -4.33
N GLN A 55 -6.13 2.69 -4.84
CA GLN A 55 -6.66 3.60 -5.84
C GLN A 55 -5.76 3.60 -7.08
N LEU A 56 -6.37 3.66 -8.25
CA LEU A 56 -5.67 3.81 -9.53
C LEU A 56 -5.97 5.16 -10.14
N TRP A 57 -4.98 5.72 -10.85
CA TRP A 57 -5.19 6.96 -11.58
C TRP A 57 -5.92 6.70 -12.89
N LYS A 58 -7.00 7.46 -13.13
CA LYS A 58 -7.80 7.39 -14.33
C LYS A 58 -8.45 8.75 -14.60
N ASP A 59 -8.37 9.21 -15.85
CA ASP A 59 -9.05 10.43 -16.30
C ASP A 59 -8.82 11.66 -15.41
N GLY A 60 -7.57 11.85 -14.95
CA GLY A 60 -7.20 13.02 -14.15
C GLY A 60 -7.51 12.94 -12.66
N ARG A 61 -7.93 11.78 -12.14
CA ARG A 61 -8.21 11.57 -10.71
C ARG A 61 -7.89 10.15 -10.25
N PHE A 62 -7.74 9.98 -8.94
CA PHE A 62 -7.67 8.65 -8.33
C PHE A 62 -9.07 8.06 -8.13
N GLU A 63 -9.23 6.79 -8.50
CA GLU A 63 -10.44 6.00 -8.30
C GLU A 63 -10.15 4.78 -7.43
N THR A 64 -11.00 4.51 -6.44
CA THR A 64 -10.90 3.34 -5.57
C THR A 64 -11.23 2.06 -6.32
N VAL A 65 -10.26 1.13 -6.36
CA VAL A 65 -10.42 -0.19 -6.98
C VAL A 65 -10.52 -1.32 -5.95
N ALA A 66 -10.08 -1.08 -4.71
CA ALA A 66 -10.29 -1.96 -3.57
C ALA A 66 -10.31 -1.17 -2.25
N THR A 67 -11.08 -1.64 -1.29
CA THR A 67 -11.13 -1.10 0.07
C THR A 67 -10.75 -2.21 1.06
N VAL A 68 -9.82 -1.91 1.97
CA VAL A 68 -9.41 -2.79 3.05
C VAL A 68 -9.85 -2.19 4.38
N LYS A 69 -10.46 -3.01 5.24
CA LYS A 69 -10.93 -2.62 6.56
C LYS A 69 -10.45 -3.59 7.63
N ASN A 70 -10.11 -3.06 8.80
CA ASN A 70 -9.61 -3.82 9.95
C ASN A 70 -8.46 -4.78 9.57
N ALA A 71 -7.57 -4.32 8.70
CA ALA A 71 -6.37 -5.07 8.33
C ALA A 71 -5.55 -5.37 9.58
N SER A 72 -4.94 -6.56 9.59
CA SER A 72 -3.92 -6.88 10.56
C SER A 72 -2.84 -7.79 9.97
N GLY A 73 -1.66 -7.81 10.60
CA GLY A 73 -0.50 -8.61 10.19
C GLY A 73 0.49 -7.81 9.34
N LYS A 74 1.59 -8.49 8.95
CA LYS A 74 2.74 -7.90 8.26
C LYS A 74 2.64 -7.93 6.73
N LYS A 75 1.55 -8.48 6.17
CA LYS A 75 1.34 -8.63 4.73
C LYS A 75 -0.14 -8.63 4.42
N GLN A 76 -0.53 -7.87 3.40
CA GLN A 76 -1.87 -7.89 2.85
C GLN A 76 -1.78 -8.04 1.34
N GLU A 77 -2.49 -9.02 0.79
CA GLU A 77 -2.61 -9.25 -0.65
C GLU A 77 -4.00 -8.81 -1.10
N ILE A 78 -4.06 -7.85 -2.02
CA ILE A 78 -5.30 -7.22 -2.47
C ILE A 78 -5.41 -7.40 -3.98
N SER A 79 -6.38 -8.19 -4.42
CA SER A 79 -6.74 -8.33 -5.83
C SER A 79 -7.90 -7.42 -6.18
N PHE A 80 -7.91 -6.91 -7.41
CA PHE A 80 -8.98 -6.05 -7.95
C PHE A 80 -9.14 -6.29 -9.45
N ASN A 81 -10.22 -5.76 -10.03
CA ASN A 81 -10.46 -5.89 -11.46
C ASN A 81 -9.30 -5.25 -12.25
N PRO A 82 -8.65 -5.97 -13.17
CA PRO A 82 -7.52 -5.45 -13.90
C PRO A 82 -7.81 -4.13 -14.63
N LEU A 83 -6.89 -3.17 -14.50
CA LEU A 83 -6.98 -1.88 -15.17
C LEU A 83 -5.59 -1.41 -15.59
N GLU A 84 -5.48 -0.85 -16.80
CA GLU A 84 -4.30 -0.10 -17.19
C GLU A 84 -4.30 1.27 -16.51
N SER A 85 -3.22 1.58 -15.81
CA SER A 85 -3.04 2.88 -15.14
C SER A 85 -1.57 3.26 -15.10
N GLU A 86 -1.29 4.54 -14.92
CA GLU A 86 0.08 5.07 -14.76
C GLU A 86 0.49 5.17 -13.30
N LYS A 87 -0.48 5.17 -12.37
CA LYS A 87 -0.22 5.38 -10.94
C LYS A 87 -1.11 4.51 -10.07
N LEU A 88 -0.55 4.04 -8.97
CA LEU A 88 -1.27 3.42 -7.86
C LEU A 88 -1.05 4.23 -6.59
N ARG A 89 -2.11 4.46 -5.83
CA ARG A 89 -2.05 5.11 -4.51
C ARG A 89 -2.62 4.19 -3.44
N VAL A 90 -1.88 4.02 -2.36
CA VAL A 90 -2.41 3.48 -1.10
C VAL A 90 -2.88 4.67 -0.28
N TYR A 91 -4.20 4.79 -0.11
CA TYR A 91 -4.83 5.90 0.60
C TYR A 91 -5.28 5.44 1.98
N ILE A 92 -4.51 5.80 3.01
CA ILE A 92 -4.64 5.29 4.37
C ILE A 92 -5.62 6.15 5.14
N THR A 93 -6.73 5.55 5.52
CA THR A 93 -7.84 6.23 6.22
C THR A 93 -7.82 6.01 7.72
N ASN A 94 -7.09 5.00 8.20
CA ASN A 94 -6.97 4.67 9.62
C ASN A 94 -5.74 3.79 9.89
N THR A 95 -5.11 3.99 11.04
CA THR A 95 -3.89 3.29 11.48
C THR A 95 -4.09 2.60 12.83
N ASN A 96 -3.28 1.59 13.13
CA ASN A 96 -3.11 1.04 14.47
C ASN A 96 -1.90 1.73 15.12
N GLY A 97 -2.12 2.91 15.69
CA GLY A 97 -1.07 3.73 16.29
C GLY A 97 -0.96 5.11 15.63
N PRO A 98 0.03 5.93 16.04
CA PRO A 98 0.12 7.32 15.59
C PRO A 98 0.56 7.47 14.13
N HIS A 99 1.20 6.46 13.54
CA HIS A 99 1.81 6.57 12.20
C HIS A 99 1.36 5.45 11.27
N ALA A 100 1.32 5.74 9.98
CA ALA A 100 1.31 4.76 8.91
C ALA A 100 2.75 4.47 8.48
N VAL A 101 3.18 3.21 8.57
CA VAL A 101 4.55 2.81 8.24
C VAL A 101 4.55 1.60 7.33
N ILE A 102 5.23 1.71 6.19
CA ILE A 102 5.26 0.68 5.14
C ILE A 102 6.73 0.37 4.80
N ASP A 103 7.09 -0.92 4.83
CA ASP A 103 8.41 -1.42 4.37
C ASP A 103 8.42 -1.53 2.85
N GLU A 104 7.37 -2.11 2.26
CA GLU A 104 7.34 -2.43 0.83
C GLU A 104 5.93 -2.43 0.24
N ILE A 105 5.84 -2.09 -1.04
CA ILE A 105 4.64 -2.19 -1.87
C ILE A 105 5.04 -2.90 -3.16
N GLU A 106 4.37 -4.01 -3.47
CA GLU A 106 4.53 -4.72 -4.74
C GLU A 106 3.23 -4.58 -5.56
N VAL A 107 3.37 -4.37 -6.87
CA VAL A 107 2.23 -4.28 -7.80
C VAL A 107 2.43 -5.27 -8.93
N TYR A 108 1.39 -6.03 -9.24
CA TYR A 108 1.44 -7.11 -10.23
C TYR A 108 0.35 -6.96 -11.29
N ALA A 109 0.69 -7.37 -12.50
CA ALA A 109 -0.27 -7.68 -13.54
C ALA A 109 -1.17 -8.88 -13.13
N PRO A 110 -2.32 -9.07 -13.80
CA PRO A 110 -3.25 -10.17 -13.51
C PRO A 110 -2.66 -11.57 -13.71
#